data_AF-A0A4Q5W919-F1
#
_entry.id   AF-A0A4Q5W919-F1
#
_cell.length_a   1.000
_cell.length_b   1.000
_cell.length_c   1.000
_cell.angle_alpha   90.00
_cell.angle_beta   90.00
_cell.angle_gamma   90.00
#
_symmetry.space_group_name_H-M   'P 1'
#
loop_
_entity.id
_entity.type
_entity.pdbx_description
1 polymer ?
#
loop_
_entity_poly.entity_id
_entity_poly.type
_entity_poly.pdbx_seq_one_letter_code
_entity_poly.pdbx_strand_id
1 'polypeptide(L)'
;MSVAVSVNEPKGLALAEIARTFFAVQMRYAGVLGGKLGLPLAEAIIFHTNFHRLFAYGNLSKMPPDPAFVALAAEVAAIGDAEARLDHLIQAYAKRPPDGWPADRFQFGDHFAHEAPNADGAVRIHFRNRFNTHEHGPLHASHVAQRRSELTAMMASIAERWPETKAVIGGSWLYNLEAYRRLFPPEFGSSRAALVGPRPTHGLSTWGQFLDHRGYAKPDIVARFEQTLDTLDVARPWLSFPYQVLSTTAPFTVFRREYSV
;
A
#
# COMPACT_ATOMS: atom_id res chain seq x y z
N MET A 1 -0.19 24.75 -9.33
CA MET A 1 0.85 24.04 -10.10
C MET A 1 1.46 23.00 -9.18
N SER A 2 1.23 21.71 -9.44
CA SER A 2 1.87 20.63 -8.68
C SER A 2 3.31 20.56 -9.14
N VAL A 3 4.27 20.89 -8.27
CA VAL A 3 5.68 20.59 -8.55
C VAL A 3 5.78 19.07 -8.51
N ALA A 4 5.78 18.44 -9.67
CA ALA A 4 6.08 17.02 -9.78
C ALA A 4 7.52 16.84 -9.29
N VAL A 5 7.68 16.32 -8.07
CA VAL A 5 9.00 15.91 -7.57
C VAL A 5 9.54 14.86 -8.54
N SER A 6 10.71 15.12 -9.11
CA SER A 6 11.36 14.17 -10.01
C SER A 6 11.51 12.84 -9.30
N VAL A 7 11.33 11.72 -10.02
CA VAL A 7 11.33 10.36 -9.44
C VAL A 7 12.66 10.02 -8.73
N ASN A 8 13.71 10.80 -8.99
CA ASN A 8 15.04 10.64 -8.41
C ASN A 8 15.42 11.68 -7.34
N GLU A 9 14.55 12.66 -7.05
CA GLU A 9 14.84 13.71 -6.06
C GLU A 9 14.45 13.28 -4.64
N PRO A 10 15.20 13.70 -3.61
CA PRO A 10 14.79 13.53 -2.22
C PRO A 10 13.42 14.16 -1.96
N LYS A 11 12.58 13.50 -1.15
CA LYS A 11 11.27 14.04 -0.75
C LYS A 11 11.38 15.39 -0.02
N GLY A 12 12.47 15.61 0.71
CA GLY A 12 12.65 16.78 1.56
C GLY A 12 11.88 16.67 2.89
N LEU A 13 12.27 17.51 3.86
CA LEU A 13 11.76 17.43 5.23
C LEU A 13 10.29 17.79 5.36
N ALA A 14 9.82 18.81 4.64
CA ALA A 14 8.43 19.24 4.71
C ALA A 14 7.44 18.11 4.30
N LEU A 15 7.75 17.36 3.24
CA LEU A 15 6.95 16.21 2.84
C LEU A 15 7.13 15.01 3.77
N ALA A 16 8.32 14.83 4.34
CA ALA A 16 8.56 13.76 5.29
C ALA A 16 7.73 13.93 6.56
N GLU A 17 7.63 15.17 7.07
CA GLU A 17 6.93 15.52 8.30
C GLU A 17 5.43 15.18 8.27
N ILE A 18 4.80 15.24 7.10
CA ILE A 18 3.41 14.79 6.89
C ILE A 18 3.20 13.34 7.35
N ALA A 19 4.22 12.49 7.22
CA ALA A 19 4.17 11.08 7.58
C ALA A 19 4.44 10.80 9.08
N ARG A 20 4.74 11.81 9.91
CA ARG A 20 5.16 11.61 11.31
C ARG A 20 4.17 10.77 12.11
N THR A 21 2.89 11.13 12.12
CA THR A 21 1.86 10.37 12.84
C THR A 21 1.77 8.94 12.32
N PHE A 22 1.90 8.74 11.01
CA PHE A 22 1.87 7.39 10.43
C PHE A 22 3.11 6.55 10.79
N PHE A 23 4.28 7.17 10.96
CA PHE A 23 5.47 6.49 11.46
C PHE A 23 5.34 6.15 12.94
N ALA A 24 4.77 7.06 13.75
CA ALA A 24 4.49 6.81 15.16
C ALA A 24 3.59 5.57 15.35
N VAL A 25 2.54 5.43 14.54
CA VAL A 25 1.64 4.27 14.61
C VAL A 25 2.37 2.96 14.27
N GLN A 26 3.23 2.97 13.25
CA GLN A 26 4.04 1.80 12.89
C GLN A 26 5.05 1.43 13.99
N MET A 27 5.69 2.43 14.60
CA MET A 27 6.62 2.23 15.71
C MET A 27 5.92 1.69 16.95
N ARG A 28 4.73 2.19 17.27
CA ARG A 28 3.90 1.68 18.38
C ARG A 28 3.52 0.22 18.15
N TYR A 29 3.09 -0.12 16.95
CA TYR A 29 2.78 -1.51 16.60
C TYR A 29 4.00 -2.43 16.70
N ALA A 30 5.15 -2.01 16.15
CA ALA A 30 6.40 -2.76 16.24
C ALA A 30 6.82 -2.99 17.70
N GLY A 31 6.70 -1.98 18.56
CA GLY A 31 6.98 -2.09 19.99
C GLY A 31 6.04 -3.07 20.71
N VAL A 32 4.72 -2.96 20.48
CA VAL A 32 3.72 -3.84 21.13
C VAL A 32 3.87 -5.29 20.67
N LEU A 33 3.92 -5.52 19.35
CA LEU A 33 4.04 -6.86 18.80
C LEU A 33 5.40 -7.48 19.17
N GLY A 34 6.49 -6.71 19.05
CA GLY A 34 7.82 -7.15 19.42
C GLY A 34 7.91 -7.51 20.90
N GLY A 35 7.36 -6.68 21.79
CA GLY A 35 7.31 -6.97 23.22
C GLY A 35 6.53 -8.25 23.56
N LYS A 36 5.38 -8.48 22.91
CA LYS A 36 4.58 -9.72 23.13
C LYS A 36 5.26 -10.98 22.56
N LEU A 37 6.07 -10.84 21.51
CA LEU A 37 6.81 -11.94 20.88
C LEU A 37 8.23 -12.14 21.46
N GLY A 38 8.72 -11.22 22.30
CA GLY A 38 10.10 -11.22 22.76
C GLY A 38 11.13 -10.86 21.69
N LEU A 39 10.71 -10.14 20.63
CA LEU A 39 11.58 -9.73 19.53
C LEU A 39 12.32 -8.42 19.87
N PRO A 40 13.60 -8.27 19.45
CA PRO A 40 14.27 -6.98 19.44
C PRO A 40 13.49 -5.95 18.61
N LEU A 41 13.46 -4.69 19.07
CA LEU A 41 12.74 -3.62 18.37
C LEU A 41 13.22 -3.45 16.92
N ALA A 42 14.53 -3.59 16.65
CA ALA A 42 15.08 -3.52 15.30
C ALA A 42 14.47 -4.58 14.37
N GLU A 43 14.31 -5.81 14.85
CA GLU A 43 13.70 -6.90 14.10
C GLU A 43 12.20 -6.61 13.85
N ALA A 44 11.50 -6.11 14.87
CA ALA A 44 10.10 -5.72 14.72
C ALA A 44 9.92 -4.57 13.70
N ILE A 45 10.82 -3.59 13.69
CA ILE A 45 10.84 -2.53 12.68
C ILE A 45 10.99 -3.14 11.28
N ILE A 46 11.93 -4.07 11.09
CA ILE A 46 12.23 -4.63 9.77
C ILE A 46 11.04 -5.43 9.23
N PHE A 47 10.48 -6.35 10.02
CA PHE A 47 9.53 -7.36 9.52
C PHE A 47 8.06 -7.03 9.78
N HIS A 48 7.76 -6.00 10.59
CA HIS A 48 6.39 -5.66 10.95
C HIS A 48 5.97 -4.22 10.62
N THR A 49 6.86 -3.40 10.06
CA THR A 49 6.54 -2.07 9.51
C THR A 49 6.71 -2.02 7.99
N ASN A 50 6.24 -0.95 7.38
CA ASN A 50 6.32 -0.75 5.93
C ASN A 50 7.44 0.23 5.52
N PHE A 51 8.37 0.55 6.43
CA PHE A 51 9.45 1.49 6.15
C PHE A 51 10.32 1.05 4.97
N HIS A 52 10.62 -0.26 4.83
CA HIS A 52 11.40 -0.76 3.68
C HIS A 52 10.79 -0.35 2.31
N ARG A 53 9.46 -0.38 2.16
CA ARG A 53 8.78 0.07 0.94
C ARG A 53 8.78 1.59 0.82
N LEU A 54 8.36 2.28 1.88
CA LEU A 54 8.21 3.74 1.86
C LEU A 54 9.53 4.47 1.59
N PHE A 55 10.61 3.92 2.13
CA PHE A 55 11.96 4.48 2.02
C PHE A 55 12.67 3.92 0.78
N ALA A 56 12.00 3.14 -0.07
CA ALA A 56 12.57 2.56 -1.28
C ALA A 56 13.85 1.74 -1.02
N TYR A 57 13.81 0.87 0.01
CA TYR A 57 14.82 -0.17 0.28
C TYR A 57 14.46 -1.54 -0.33
N GLY A 58 13.45 -1.59 -1.21
CA GLY A 58 13.02 -2.82 -1.86
C GLY A 58 11.83 -3.49 -1.18
N ASN A 59 11.60 -4.76 -1.49
CA ASN A 59 10.39 -5.49 -1.12
C ASN A 59 10.72 -6.80 -0.39
N LEU A 60 10.49 -6.85 0.92
CA LEU A 60 10.81 -8.03 1.75
C LEU A 60 10.08 -9.31 1.32
N SER A 61 8.97 -9.24 0.58
CA SER A 61 8.30 -10.43 0.04
C SER A 61 8.98 -11.02 -1.20
N LYS A 62 9.96 -10.34 -1.79
CA LYS A 62 10.67 -10.76 -3.00
C LYS A 62 12.18 -10.87 -2.83
N MET A 63 12.75 -10.23 -1.80
CA MET A 63 14.19 -10.16 -1.59
C MET A 63 14.53 -10.03 -0.09
N PRO A 64 15.74 -10.41 0.34
CA PRO A 64 16.18 -10.19 1.72
C PRO A 64 16.20 -8.69 2.09
N PRO A 65 16.21 -8.35 3.39
CA PRO A 65 16.34 -6.96 3.84
C PRO A 65 17.60 -6.29 3.27
N ASP A 66 17.44 -5.06 2.80
CA ASP A 66 18.55 -4.20 2.39
C ASP A 66 19.45 -3.90 3.60
N PRO A 67 20.79 -4.07 3.51
CA PRO A 67 21.69 -3.82 4.62
C PRO A 67 21.60 -2.40 5.21
N ALA A 68 21.35 -1.38 4.39
CA ALA A 68 21.19 -0.01 4.86
C ALA A 68 19.85 0.19 5.60
N PHE A 69 18.81 -0.57 5.25
CA PHE A 69 17.58 -0.59 6.03
C PHE A 69 17.76 -1.29 7.39
N VAL A 70 18.51 -2.40 7.41
CA VAL A 70 18.86 -3.10 8.66
C VAL A 70 19.65 -2.18 9.60
N ALA A 71 20.64 -1.44 9.06
CA ALA A 71 21.41 -0.46 9.83
C ALA A 71 20.50 0.65 10.39
N LEU A 72 19.62 1.24 9.56
CA LEU A 72 18.67 2.25 10.01
C LEU A 72 17.76 1.71 11.14
N ALA A 73 17.24 0.49 11.03
CA ALA A 73 16.40 -0.10 12.06
C ALA A 73 17.16 -0.29 13.38
N ALA A 74 18.43 -0.69 13.32
CA ALA A 74 19.29 -0.82 14.50
C ALA A 74 19.58 0.54 15.16
N GLU A 75 19.89 1.57 14.36
CA GLU A 75 20.10 2.94 14.85
C GLU A 75 18.84 3.48 15.56
N VAL A 76 17.67 3.34 14.93
CA VAL A 76 16.39 3.75 15.53
C VAL A 76 16.12 2.98 16.83
N ALA A 77 16.37 1.67 16.85
CA ALA A 77 16.14 0.87 18.04
C ALA A 77 17.06 1.26 19.21
N ALA A 78 18.28 1.72 18.93
CA ALA A 78 19.25 2.14 19.94
C ALA A 78 18.92 3.50 20.59
N ILE A 79 18.14 4.35 19.93
CA ILE A 79 17.65 5.61 20.52
C ILE A 79 16.65 5.28 21.62
N GLY A 80 16.84 5.80 22.84
CA GLY A 80 15.94 5.52 23.97
C GLY A 80 14.63 6.31 23.94
N ASP A 81 14.68 7.55 23.45
CA ASP A 81 13.54 8.47 23.40
C ASP A 81 12.65 8.22 22.17
N ALA A 82 11.32 8.25 22.36
CA ALA A 82 10.37 7.90 21.31
C ALA A 82 10.26 8.99 20.23
N GLU A 83 10.34 10.27 20.59
CA GLU A 83 10.27 11.37 19.63
C GLU A 83 11.57 11.47 18.82
N ALA A 84 12.72 11.27 19.46
CA ALA A 84 14.01 11.22 18.78
C ALA A 84 14.09 10.06 17.76
N ARG A 85 13.43 8.92 18.01
CA ARG A 85 13.28 7.84 17.02
C ARG A 85 12.51 8.31 15.79
N LEU A 86 11.42 9.04 16.01
CA LEU A 86 10.60 9.58 14.92
C LEU A 86 11.38 10.64 14.13
N ASP A 87 12.09 11.54 14.80
CA ASP A 87 12.97 12.50 14.14
C ASP A 87 13.99 11.81 13.24
N HIS A 88 14.65 10.76 13.73
CA HIS A 88 15.61 10.00 12.93
C HIS A 88 14.97 9.35 11.70
N LEU A 89 13.79 8.74 11.87
CA LEU A 89 13.01 8.16 10.75
C LEU A 89 12.58 9.22 9.73
N ILE A 90 12.15 10.39 10.18
CA ILE A 90 11.73 11.50 9.30
C ILE A 90 12.92 12.04 8.51
N GLN A 91 14.06 12.24 9.17
CA GLN A 91 15.32 12.66 8.52
C GLN A 91 15.79 11.64 7.49
N ALA A 92 15.72 10.35 7.81
CA ALA A 92 16.05 9.28 6.89
C ALA A 92 15.07 9.26 5.69
N TYR A 93 13.77 9.36 5.93
CA TYR A 93 12.74 9.35 4.88
C TYR A 93 12.86 10.52 3.92
N ALA A 94 13.16 11.72 4.44
CA ALA A 94 13.33 12.95 3.67
C ALA A 94 14.42 12.83 2.59
N LYS A 95 15.45 12.02 2.84
CA LYS A 95 16.58 11.80 1.93
C LYS A 95 16.28 10.78 0.82
N ARG A 96 15.16 10.05 0.90
CA ARG A 96 14.84 8.97 -0.03
C ARG A 96 14.00 9.47 -1.20
N PRO A 97 14.19 8.94 -2.43
CA PRO A 97 13.33 9.25 -3.55
C PRO A 97 11.90 8.74 -3.34
N PRO A 98 10.89 9.31 -4.01
CA PRO A 98 9.58 8.69 -4.12
C PRO A 98 9.70 7.24 -4.63
N ASP A 99 8.90 6.34 -4.08
CA ASP A 99 8.86 4.96 -4.56
C ASP A 99 8.17 4.92 -5.94
N GLY A 100 8.87 4.37 -6.93
CA GLY A 100 8.38 4.23 -8.30
C GLY A 100 7.44 3.03 -8.49
N TRP A 101 6.91 2.86 -9.70
CA TRP A 101 6.32 1.57 -10.05
C TRP A 101 7.43 0.53 -10.24
N PRO A 102 7.23 -0.71 -9.76
CA PRO A 102 8.11 -1.81 -10.12
C PRO A 102 8.23 -1.96 -11.65
N ALA A 103 9.41 -2.34 -12.14
CA ALA A 103 9.67 -2.48 -13.58
C ALA A 103 8.81 -3.55 -14.26
N ASP A 104 8.26 -4.50 -13.50
CA ASP A 104 7.35 -5.56 -13.94
C ASP A 104 5.86 -5.12 -13.97
N ARG A 105 5.60 -3.80 -14.06
CA ARG A 105 4.25 -3.23 -14.06
C ARG A 105 4.03 -2.30 -15.25
N PHE A 106 2.89 -2.48 -15.91
CA PHE A 106 2.42 -1.61 -16.99
C PHE A 106 1.49 -0.55 -16.40
N GLN A 107 1.93 0.70 -16.37
CA GLN A 107 1.23 1.82 -15.73
C GLN A 107 0.20 2.48 -16.67
N PHE A 108 -0.94 2.90 -16.10
CA PHE A 108 -2.01 3.65 -16.76
C PHE A 108 -2.46 4.81 -15.86
N GLY A 109 -2.31 6.03 -16.38
CA GLY A 109 -2.47 7.24 -15.57
C GLY A 109 -1.50 7.25 -14.38
N ASP A 110 -1.89 7.91 -13.29
CA ASP A 110 -1.06 8.00 -12.07
C ASP A 110 -1.35 6.89 -11.05
N HIS A 111 -2.45 6.16 -11.22
CA HIS A 111 -3.01 5.33 -10.16
C HIS A 111 -3.09 3.85 -10.48
N PHE A 112 -3.24 3.47 -11.74
CA PHE A 112 -3.44 2.06 -12.11
C PHE A 112 -2.20 1.46 -12.74
N ALA A 113 -2.01 0.17 -12.50
CA ALA A 113 -1.09 -0.65 -13.24
C ALA A 113 -1.55 -2.10 -13.27
N HIS A 114 -1.02 -2.90 -14.19
CA HIS A 114 -1.20 -4.34 -14.16
C HIS A 114 0.12 -5.11 -14.36
N GLU A 115 0.13 -6.38 -13.99
CA GLU A 115 1.19 -7.34 -14.31
C GLU A 115 0.91 -7.99 -15.67
N ALA A 116 1.92 -8.64 -16.27
CA ALA A 116 1.63 -9.60 -17.34
C ALA A 116 0.76 -10.77 -16.79
N PRO A 117 -0.01 -11.48 -17.65
CA PRO A 117 -0.75 -12.65 -17.22
C PRO A 117 0.16 -13.68 -16.54
N ASN A 118 -0.31 -14.29 -15.46
CA ASN A 118 0.37 -15.42 -14.83
C ASN A 118 0.18 -16.72 -15.64
N ALA A 119 0.72 -17.84 -15.15
CA ALA A 119 0.58 -19.15 -15.80
C ALA A 119 -0.88 -19.61 -16.01
N ASP A 120 -1.81 -19.13 -15.19
CA ASP A 120 -3.24 -19.42 -15.30
C ASP A 120 -3.97 -18.50 -16.29
N GLY A 121 -3.26 -17.56 -16.93
CA GLY A 121 -3.83 -16.54 -17.81
C GLY A 121 -4.57 -15.42 -17.06
N ALA A 122 -4.30 -15.24 -15.76
CA ALA A 122 -4.89 -14.19 -14.94
C ALA A 122 -3.98 -12.96 -14.87
N VAL A 123 -4.54 -11.78 -15.11
CA VAL A 123 -3.87 -10.49 -14.96
C VAL A 123 -4.17 -9.90 -13.60
N ARG A 124 -3.12 -9.58 -12.82
CA ARG A 124 -3.29 -8.86 -11.55
C ARG A 124 -3.26 -7.35 -11.78
N ILE A 125 -4.27 -6.66 -11.27
CA ILE A 125 -4.35 -5.19 -11.29
C ILE A 125 -3.93 -4.59 -9.95
N HIS A 126 -3.41 -3.38 -10.02
CA HIS A 126 -2.87 -2.62 -8.89
C HIS A 126 -3.45 -1.21 -8.89
N PHE A 127 -3.65 -0.68 -7.69
CA PHE A 127 -3.95 0.72 -7.47
C PHE A 127 -2.93 1.33 -6.52
N ARG A 128 -2.45 2.52 -6.84
CA ARG A 128 -1.56 3.31 -5.99
C ARG A 128 -2.17 4.67 -5.71
N ASN A 129 -2.29 5.00 -4.42
CA ASN A 129 -2.56 6.36 -4.00
C ASN A 129 -1.27 7.17 -4.09
N ARG A 130 -1.08 7.93 -5.17
CA ARG A 130 0.00 8.91 -5.25
C ARG A 130 -0.42 10.14 -4.45
N PHE A 131 0.38 10.48 -3.44
CA PHE A 131 0.10 11.65 -2.60
C PHE A 131 0.05 12.90 -3.46
N ASN A 132 -0.95 13.72 -3.23
CA ASN A 132 -1.18 14.94 -3.97
C ASN A 132 -1.82 15.99 -3.07
N THR A 133 -1.85 17.24 -3.52
CA THR A 133 -2.40 18.38 -2.78
C THR A 133 -3.79 18.79 -3.27
N HIS A 134 -4.46 17.95 -4.05
CA HIS A 134 -5.79 18.25 -4.55
C HIS A 134 -6.81 18.25 -3.41
N GLU A 135 -7.90 19.00 -3.60
CA GLU A 135 -9.03 19.03 -2.66
C GLU A 135 -9.62 17.64 -2.43
N HIS A 136 -9.64 16.81 -3.48
CA HIS A 136 -10.25 15.50 -3.48
C HIS A 136 -9.25 14.40 -3.82
N GLY A 137 -9.37 13.28 -3.11
CA GLY A 137 -8.56 12.10 -3.38
C GLY A 137 -8.90 11.40 -4.71
N PRO A 138 -8.05 10.48 -5.19
CA PRO A 138 -8.21 9.81 -6.48
C PRO A 138 -9.47 8.97 -6.60
N LEU A 139 -10.05 8.56 -5.47
CA LEU A 139 -11.29 7.78 -5.39
C LEU A 139 -12.53 8.65 -5.06
N HIS A 140 -12.41 9.98 -5.09
CA HIS A 140 -13.56 10.85 -4.91
C HIS A 140 -14.57 10.71 -6.06
N ALA A 141 -15.84 11.05 -5.82
CA ALA A 141 -16.92 10.91 -6.82
C ALA A 141 -16.64 11.73 -8.09
N SER A 142 -16.05 12.93 -7.94
CA SER A 142 -15.67 13.80 -9.08
C SER A 142 -14.61 13.19 -10.00
N HIS A 143 -13.85 12.18 -9.54
CA HIS A 143 -12.78 11.57 -10.32
C HIS A 143 -13.19 10.23 -10.96
N VAL A 144 -14.42 9.77 -10.77
CA VAL A 144 -14.87 8.46 -11.28
C VAL A 144 -14.70 8.36 -12.80
N ALA A 145 -15.10 9.39 -13.55
CA ALA A 145 -14.96 9.39 -15.01
C ALA A 145 -13.49 9.24 -15.45
N GLN A 146 -12.58 9.99 -14.82
CA GLN A 146 -11.15 9.92 -15.10
C GLN A 146 -10.58 8.53 -14.77
N ARG A 147 -10.89 7.99 -13.59
CA ARG A 147 -10.42 6.66 -13.17
C ARG A 147 -10.96 5.57 -14.09
N ARG A 148 -12.22 5.67 -14.55
CA ARG A 148 -12.78 4.73 -15.53
C ARG A 148 -12.09 4.84 -16.88
N SER A 149 -11.73 6.03 -17.34
CA SER A 149 -10.95 6.21 -18.57
C SER A 149 -9.57 5.53 -18.49
N GLU A 150 -8.88 5.65 -17.34
CA GLU A 150 -7.59 4.97 -17.12
C GLU A 150 -7.76 3.44 -17.13
N LEU A 151 -8.82 2.93 -16.50
CA LEU A 151 -9.16 1.51 -16.52
C LEU A 151 -9.53 1.03 -17.92
N THR A 152 -10.28 1.81 -18.73
CA THR A 152 -10.55 1.48 -20.14
C THR A 152 -9.25 1.32 -20.92
N ALA A 153 -8.33 2.28 -20.80
CA ALA A 153 -7.03 2.22 -21.48
C ALA A 153 -6.24 0.98 -21.05
N MET A 154 -6.28 0.66 -19.75
CA MET A 154 -5.65 -0.54 -19.20
C MET A 154 -6.25 -1.82 -19.79
N MET A 155 -7.58 -1.96 -19.81
CA MET A 155 -8.24 -3.15 -20.35
C MET A 155 -8.04 -3.31 -21.85
N ALA A 156 -8.09 -2.21 -22.61
CA ALA A 156 -7.78 -2.22 -24.05
C ALA A 156 -6.36 -2.73 -24.30
N SER A 157 -5.40 -2.25 -23.51
CA SER A 157 -4.01 -2.67 -23.65
C SER A 157 -3.78 -4.13 -23.26
N ILE A 158 -4.51 -4.64 -22.26
CA ILE A 158 -4.49 -6.07 -21.92
C ILE A 158 -5.06 -6.90 -23.07
N ALA A 159 -6.20 -6.48 -23.65
CA ALA A 159 -6.85 -7.18 -24.75
C ALA A 159 -5.96 -7.24 -26.01
N GLU A 160 -5.25 -6.15 -26.31
CA GLU A 160 -4.32 -6.08 -27.44
C GLU A 160 -3.07 -6.95 -27.23
N ARG A 161 -2.43 -6.85 -26.06
CA ARG A 161 -1.16 -7.52 -25.80
C ARG A 161 -1.32 -9.00 -25.45
N TRP A 162 -2.41 -9.38 -24.79
CA TRP A 162 -2.69 -10.74 -24.34
C TRP A 162 -4.16 -11.10 -24.58
N PRO A 163 -4.55 -11.34 -25.85
CA PRO A 163 -5.93 -11.66 -26.21
C PRO A 163 -6.48 -12.91 -25.50
N GLU A 164 -5.59 -13.83 -25.12
CA GLU A 164 -5.91 -15.07 -24.39
C GLU A 164 -6.09 -14.88 -22.86
N THR A 165 -6.11 -13.64 -22.37
CA THR A 165 -6.32 -13.35 -20.94
C THR A 165 -7.66 -13.92 -20.47
N LYS A 166 -7.61 -14.76 -19.43
CA LYS A 166 -8.79 -15.46 -18.92
C LYS A 166 -9.51 -14.68 -17.83
N ALA A 167 -8.76 -14.05 -16.93
CA ALA A 167 -9.31 -13.42 -15.74
C ALA A 167 -8.54 -12.16 -15.33
N VAL A 168 -9.22 -11.29 -14.61
CA VAL A 168 -8.61 -10.20 -13.85
C VAL A 168 -8.68 -10.56 -12.38
N ILE A 169 -7.60 -10.33 -11.64
CA ILE A 169 -7.52 -10.57 -10.20
C ILE A 169 -7.00 -9.34 -9.46
N GLY A 170 -7.42 -9.20 -8.20
CA GLY A 170 -7.00 -8.12 -7.33
C GLY A 170 -6.73 -8.58 -5.91
N GLY A 171 -5.91 -7.83 -5.17
CA GLY A 171 -5.68 -8.03 -3.75
C GLY A 171 -5.44 -6.70 -3.03
N SER A 172 -6.41 -6.23 -2.25
CA SER A 172 -6.31 -4.94 -1.55
C SER A 172 -7.30 -4.81 -0.40
N TRP A 173 -6.94 -4.02 0.61
CA TRP A 173 -7.89 -3.55 1.63
C TRP A 173 -8.91 -2.55 1.05
N LEU A 174 -8.60 -1.88 -0.07
CA LEU A 174 -9.50 -0.92 -0.71
C LEU A 174 -10.81 -1.55 -1.19
N TYR A 175 -10.83 -2.87 -1.40
CA TYR A 175 -12.07 -3.59 -1.72
C TYR A 175 -13.09 -3.60 -0.57
N ASN A 176 -12.75 -3.08 0.62
CA ASN A 176 -13.74 -2.80 1.66
C ASN A 176 -14.54 -1.50 1.39
N LEU A 177 -14.04 -0.62 0.50
CA LEU A 177 -14.60 0.70 0.26
C LEU A 177 -15.50 0.71 -0.98
N GLU A 178 -16.71 1.25 -0.86
CA GLU A 178 -17.59 1.54 -2.00
C GLU A 178 -16.88 2.34 -3.08
N ALA A 179 -16.15 3.38 -2.68
CA ALA A 179 -15.50 4.31 -3.60
C ALA A 179 -14.48 3.67 -4.55
N TYR A 180 -13.86 2.56 -4.12
CA TYR A 180 -12.99 1.77 -4.98
C TYR A 180 -13.79 0.74 -5.79
N ARG A 181 -14.75 0.06 -5.16
CA ARG A 181 -15.56 -1.01 -5.77
C ARG A 181 -16.35 -0.55 -6.98
N ARG A 182 -16.93 0.66 -6.93
CA ARG A 182 -17.73 1.24 -8.02
C ARG A 182 -16.96 1.48 -9.31
N LEU A 183 -15.63 1.42 -9.27
CA LEU A 183 -14.80 1.54 -10.47
C LEU A 183 -14.82 0.25 -11.28
N PHE A 184 -15.16 -0.90 -10.71
CA PHE A 184 -15.03 -2.20 -11.36
C PHE A 184 -16.40 -2.79 -11.74
N PRO A 185 -16.42 -3.79 -12.63
CA PRO A 185 -17.66 -4.53 -12.91
C PRO A 185 -18.28 -5.08 -11.60
N PRO A 186 -19.62 -5.09 -11.47
CA PRO A 186 -20.30 -5.57 -10.28
C PRO A 186 -19.91 -7.00 -9.87
N GLU A 187 -19.64 -7.89 -10.82
CA GLU A 187 -19.23 -9.27 -10.58
C GLU A 187 -17.84 -9.35 -9.94
N PHE A 188 -16.89 -8.53 -10.41
CA PHE A 188 -15.56 -8.43 -9.82
C PHE A 188 -15.66 -7.88 -8.40
N GLY A 189 -16.47 -6.84 -8.21
CA GLY A 189 -16.78 -6.33 -6.88
C GLY A 189 -17.41 -7.40 -5.98
N SER A 190 -18.36 -8.18 -6.46
CA SER A 190 -19.10 -9.16 -5.65
C SER A 190 -18.29 -10.42 -5.33
N SER A 191 -17.24 -10.72 -6.11
CA SER A 191 -16.31 -11.84 -5.88
C SER A 191 -15.40 -11.72 -4.65
N ARG A 192 -15.52 -10.62 -3.89
CA ARG A 192 -14.66 -10.32 -2.75
C ARG A 192 -14.64 -11.45 -1.74
N ALA A 193 -13.45 -11.98 -1.48
CA ALA A 193 -13.21 -12.95 -0.42
C ALA A 193 -12.11 -12.42 0.50
N ALA A 194 -12.22 -12.68 1.81
CA ALA A 194 -11.12 -12.40 2.72
C ALA A 194 -9.94 -13.32 2.39
N LEU A 195 -8.73 -12.75 2.30
CA LEU A 195 -7.54 -13.59 2.21
C LEU A 195 -7.30 -14.25 3.57
N VAL A 196 -7.41 -15.57 3.61
CA VAL A 196 -7.22 -16.39 4.81
C VAL A 196 -5.75 -16.77 5.02
N GLY A 197 -5.39 -17.05 6.27
CA GLY A 197 -4.06 -17.52 6.67
C GLY A 197 -3.06 -16.42 7.02
N PRO A 198 -1.82 -16.79 7.35
CA PRO A 198 -0.77 -15.85 7.72
C PRO A 198 -0.52 -14.80 6.65
N ARG A 199 -0.51 -13.53 7.07
CA ARG A 199 -0.27 -12.38 6.19
C ARG A 199 0.92 -11.57 6.67
N PRO A 200 1.82 -11.18 5.75
CA PRO A 200 2.83 -10.19 6.07
C PRO A 200 2.17 -8.89 6.52
N THR A 201 2.61 -8.38 7.67
CA THR A 201 2.14 -7.09 8.19
C THR A 201 3.04 -5.94 7.74
N HIS A 202 4.06 -6.19 6.90
CA HIS A 202 5.02 -5.17 6.46
C HIS A 202 4.66 -4.49 5.13
N GLY A 203 3.56 -4.86 4.46
CA GLY A 203 3.20 -4.31 3.14
C GLY A 203 2.27 -3.10 3.16
N LEU A 204 2.31 -2.28 2.11
CA LEU A 204 1.33 -1.19 1.87
C LEU A 204 -0.11 -1.68 1.72
N SER A 205 -0.31 -2.93 1.29
CA SER A 205 -1.63 -3.57 1.27
C SER A 205 -2.25 -3.71 2.66
N THR A 206 -1.47 -3.47 3.72
CA THR A 206 -1.92 -3.41 5.11
C THR A 206 -1.86 -1.97 5.61
N TRP A 207 -0.72 -1.31 5.50
CA TRP A 207 -0.50 0.02 6.09
C TRP A 207 -1.11 1.20 5.32
N GLY A 208 -1.44 1.04 4.05
CA GLY A 208 -2.03 2.13 3.24
C GLY A 208 -3.37 2.63 3.77
N GLN A 209 -4.06 1.83 4.60
CA GLN A 209 -5.36 2.18 5.17
C GLN A 209 -5.33 3.32 6.18
N PHE A 210 -4.16 3.65 6.72
CA PHE A 210 -3.98 4.74 7.67
C PHE A 210 -3.87 6.09 7.00
N LEU A 211 -3.64 6.15 5.69
CA LEU A 211 -3.29 7.38 5.00
C LEU A 211 -4.49 7.95 4.23
N ASP A 212 -4.58 9.28 4.19
CA ASP A 212 -5.41 10.00 3.23
C ASP A 212 -4.70 10.19 1.88
N HIS A 213 -5.34 10.89 0.93
CA HIS A 213 -4.75 11.15 -0.40
C HIS A 213 -3.61 12.15 -0.39
N ARG A 214 -3.38 12.87 0.72
CA ARG A 214 -2.28 13.82 0.90
C ARG A 214 -1.11 13.21 1.67
N GLY A 215 -1.29 12.01 2.23
CA GLY A 215 -0.30 11.30 3.03
C GLY A 215 -0.42 11.54 4.53
N TYR A 216 -1.46 12.24 5.00
CA TYR A 216 -1.71 12.39 6.43
C TYR A 216 -2.31 11.11 7.00
N ALA A 217 -1.98 10.79 8.25
CA ALA A 217 -2.66 9.75 8.98
C ALA A 217 -4.12 10.16 9.26
N LYS A 218 -5.07 9.26 9.01
CA LYS A 218 -6.50 9.43 9.29
C LYS A 218 -6.76 9.19 10.78
N PRO A 219 -7.15 10.20 11.57
CA PRO A 219 -7.21 10.09 13.03
C PRO A 219 -8.15 9.00 13.54
N ASP A 220 -9.30 8.80 12.87
CA ASP A 220 -10.28 7.78 13.20
C ASP A 220 -9.74 6.35 13.02
N ILE A 221 -9.01 6.12 11.93
CA ILE A 221 -8.38 4.82 11.65
C ILE A 221 -7.24 4.55 12.63
N VAL A 222 -6.44 5.58 12.96
CA VAL A 222 -5.39 5.47 13.97
C VAL A 222 -5.98 5.10 15.32
N ALA A 223 -6.96 5.87 15.81
CA ALA A 223 -7.57 5.62 17.12
C ALA A 223 -8.19 4.22 17.22
N ARG A 224 -8.91 3.79 16.18
CA ARG A 224 -9.48 2.43 16.13
C ARG A 224 -8.39 1.36 16.18
N PHE A 225 -7.29 1.53 15.44
CA PHE A 225 -6.20 0.57 15.45
C PHE A 225 -5.50 0.50 16.81
N GLU A 226 -5.26 1.64 17.44
CA GLU A 226 -4.61 1.68 18.76
C GLU A 226 -5.39 0.91 19.82
N GLN A 227 -6.73 0.96 19.79
CA GLN A 227 -7.59 0.16 20.68
C GLN A 227 -7.42 -1.36 20.47
N THR A 228 -7.04 -1.80 19.26
CA THR A 228 -6.81 -3.23 18.99
C THR A 228 -5.47 -3.74 19.51
N LEU A 229 -4.51 -2.84 19.78
CA LEU A 229 -3.15 -3.24 20.19
C LEU A 229 -3.12 -3.89 21.56
N ASP A 230 -4.01 -3.48 22.47
CA ASP A 230 -4.12 -4.03 23.82
C ASP A 230 -4.47 -5.52 23.79
N THR A 231 -5.37 -5.90 22.87
CA THR A 231 -5.89 -7.25 22.68
C THR A 231 -5.25 -7.98 21.49
N LEU A 232 -4.13 -7.48 20.98
CA LEU A 232 -3.43 -8.05 19.83
C LEU A 232 -3.14 -9.54 20.03
N ASP A 233 -3.61 -10.36 19.11
CA ASP A 233 -3.33 -11.80 19.00
C ASP A 233 -2.06 -12.00 18.17
N VAL A 234 -0.98 -12.43 18.82
CA VAL A 234 0.33 -12.66 18.17
C VAL A 234 0.34 -13.81 17.17
N ALA A 235 -0.63 -14.74 17.26
CA ALA A 235 -0.77 -15.81 16.26
C ALA A 235 -1.46 -15.30 14.98
N ARG A 236 -2.20 -14.19 15.07
CA ARG A 236 -2.96 -13.59 13.97
C ARG A 236 -2.82 -12.07 13.94
N PRO A 237 -1.59 -11.52 13.90
CA PRO A 237 -1.35 -10.08 14.08
C PRO A 237 -1.99 -9.24 12.97
N TRP A 238 -2.20 -9.79 11.77
CA TRP A 238 -2.89 -9.13 10.67
C TRP A 238 -4.37 -8.81 10.95
N LEU A 239 -4.99 -9.46 11.95
CA LEU A 239 -6.37 -9.17 12.35
C LEU A 239 -6.50 -7.88 13.18
N SER A 240 -5.40 -7.32 13.67
CA SER A 240 -5.40 -6.01 14.37
C SER A 240 -5.76 -4.85 13.44
N PHE A 241 -5.55 -5.01 12.12
CA PHE A 241 -5.75 -3.93 11.16
C PHE A 241 -7.25 -3.66 10.88
N PRO A 242 -7.70 -2.39 10.84
CA PRO A 242 -9.11 -2.02 10.69
C PRO A 242 -9.81 -2.61 9.46
N TYR A 243 -9.11 -2.71 8.34
CA TYR A 243 -9.56 -3.31 7.09
C TYR A 243 -8.70 -4.51 6.74
N GLN A 244 -9.36 -5.63 6.46
CA GLN A 244 -8.72 -6.85 6.01
C GLN A 244 -8.48 -6.82 4.50
N VAL A 245 -7.38 -7.44 4.05
CA VAL A 245 -7.09 -7.54 2.61
C VAL A 245 -8.04 -8.54 1.98
N LEU A 246 -8.75 -8.10 0.95
CA LEU A 246 -9.66 -8.95 0.18
C LEU A 246 -9.03 -9.30 -1.17
N SER A 247 -9.27 -10.53 -1.63
CA SER A 247 -9.07 -10.93 -3.02
C SER A 247 -10.34 -10.67 -3.83
N THR A 248 -10.17 -10.47 -5.13
CA THR A 248 -11.24 -10.35 -6.11
C THR A 248 -10.82 -11.08 -7.39
N THR A 249 -11.78 -11.64 -8.09
CA THR A 249 -11.58 -12.30 -9.38
C THR A 249 -12.83 -12.21 -10.24
N ALA A 250 -12.65 -11.98 -11.53
CA ALA A 250 -13.72 -12.16 -12.51
C ALA A 250 -13.13 -12.51 -13.88
N PRO A 251 -13.90 -13.20 -14.74
CA PRO A 251 -13.50 -13.43 -16.13
C PRO A 251 -13.16 -12.13 -16.85
N PHE A 252 -12.15 -12.15 -17.72
CA PHE A 252 -11.76 -10.96 -18.46
C PHE A 252 -12.87 -10.47 -19.40
N THR A 253 -13.72 -11.39 -19.88
CA THR A 253 -14.91 -11.07 -20.68
C THR A 253 -15.88 -10.09 -19.99
N VAL A 254 -15.95 -10.13 -18.65
CA VAL A 254 -16.76 -9.18 -17.87
C VAL A 254 -16.18 -7.77 -17.97
N PHE A 255 -14.86 -7.64 -17.91
CA PHE A 255 -14.17 -6.36 -18.07
C PHE A 255 -14.27 -5.84 -19.51
N ARG A 256 -14.10 -6.71 -20.50
CA ARG A 256 -14.30 -6.39 -21.92
C ARG A 256 -15.67 -5.77 -22.18
N ARG A 257 -16.72 -6.37 -21.61
CA ARG A 257 -18.08 -5.83 -21.68
C ARG A 257 -18.25 -4.50 -20.96
N GLU A 258 -17.80 -4.40 -19.71
CA GLU A 258 -17.93 -3.19 -18.87
C GLU A 258 -17.23 -1.97 -19.49
N TYR A 259 -16.09 -2.19 -20.14
CA TYR A 259 -15.22 -1.14 -20.69
C TYR A 259 -15.29 -1.01 -22.20
N SER A 260 -16.06 -1.86 -22.88
CA SER A 260 -16.22 -1.87 -24.34
C SER A 260 -14.89 -2.05 -25.10
N VAL A 261 -14.11 -3.08 -24.73
CA VAL A 261 -12.80 -3.44 -25.32
C VAL A 261 -12.72 -4.90 -25.76
#